data_AF-A0A523A8M8-F1
#
_entry.id   AF-A0A523A8M8-F1
#
_cell.length_a   1.000
_cell.length_b   1.000
_cell.length_c   1.000
_cell.angle_alpha   90.00
_cell.angle_beta   90.00
_cell.angle_gamma   90.00
#
_symmetry.space_group_name_H-M   'P 1'
#
loop_
_entity.id
_entity.type
_entity.pdbx_description
1 polymer ?
#
loop_
_entity_poly.entity_id
_entity_poly.type
_entity_poly.pdbx_seq_one_letter_code
_entity_poly.pdbx_strand_id
1 'polypeptide(L)'
;IKDEDLVDCFEKWKDRKISENSWVVPVEEVIKNGYDLTAKNPVRGEKLIYLEPEKIVESVIEQEQQILKILEEFRNILGGSHV
;
A
#
# COMPACT_ATOMS: atom_id res chain seq x y z
N ILE A 1 12.96 -19.45 16.59
CA ILE A 1 13.02 -18.13 15.90
C ILE A 1 13.02 -17.06 16.97
N LYS A 2 13.83 -16.00 16.83
CA LYS A 2 13.96 -14.95 17.85
C LYS A 2 13.19 -13.67 17.50
N ASP A 3 12.81 -13.53 16.24
CA ASP A 3 12.04 -12.41 15.73
C ASP A 3 10.54 -12.69 15.92
N GLU A 4 9.84 -11.82 16.64
CA GLU A 4 8.43 -11.98 16.99
C GLU A 4 7.53 -11.97 15.75
N ASP A 5 7.89 -11.19 14.72
CA ASP A 5 7.11 -11.07 13.49
C ASP A 5 7.17 -12.36 12.63
N LEU A 6 8.19 -13.19 12.85
CA LEU A 6 8.40 -14.43 12.09
C LEU A 6 7.83 -15.68 12.78
N VAL A 7 7.38 -15.58 14.03
CA VAL A 7 6.84 -16.72 14.78
C VAL A 7 5.58 -17.27 14.09
N ASP A 8 4.65 -16.39 13.72
CA ASP A 8 3.39 -16.77 13.07
C ASP A 8 3.61 -17.47 11.71
N CYS A 9 4.50 -16.92 10.89
CA CYS A 9 4.90 -17.51 9.61
C CYS A 9 5.45 -18.93 9.79
N PHE A 10 6.33 -19.12 10.78
CA PHE A 10 6.97 -20.41 11.02
C PHE A 10 6.02 -21.48 11.54
N GLU A 11 5.11 -21.14 12.45
CA GLU A 11 4.12 -22.11 12.93
C GLU A 11 3.19 -22.57 11.80
N LYS A 12 2.73 -21.63 10.96
CA LYS A 12 1.88 -21.94 9.78
C LYS A 12 2.61 -22.70 8.68
N TRP A 13 3.93 -22.61 8.61
CA TRP A 13 4.72 -23.37 7.64
C TRP A 13 4.75 -24.87 7.97
N LYS A 14 4.72 -25.24 9.25
CA LYS A 14 4.80 -26.65 9.70
C LYS A 14 3.59 -27.47 9.26
N ASP A 15 2.41 -26.88 9.33
CA ASP A 15 1.14 -27.54 9.00
C ASP A 15 0.59 -27.11 7.63
N ARG A 16 1.31 -26.24 6.90
CA ARG A 16 0.89 -25.65 5.61
C ARG A 16 -0.50 -25.03 5.68
N LYS A 17 -0.83 -24.40 6.81
CA LYS A 17 -2.14 -23.81 7.03
C LYS A 17 -2.38 -22.63 6.09
N ILE A 18 -3.56 -22.64 5.46
CA ILE A 18 -4.06 -21.52 4.67
C ILE A 18 -4.52 -20.42 5.64
N SER A 19 -4.07 -19.19 5.40
CA SER A 19 -4.43 -17.99 6.15
C SER A 19 -4.37 -16.77 5.24
N GLU A 20 -4.63 -15.59 5.78
CA GLU A 20 -4.52 -14.33 5.04
C GLU A 20 -3.15 -14.15 4.35
N ASN A 21 -2.06 -14.56 4.99
CA ASN A 21 -0.69 -14.39 4.49
C ASN A 21 0.00 -15.70 4.06
N SER A 22 -0.73 -16.81 4.03
CA SER A 22 -0.18 -18.14 3.66
C SER A 22 -1.20 -18.89 2.81
N TRP A 23 -0.82 -19.30 1.60
CA TRP A 23 -1.69 -20.06 0.70
C TRP A 23 -0.90 -21.15 -0.01
N VAL A 24 -1.63 -22.13 -0.54
CA VAL A 24 -1.07 -23.26 -1.28
C VAL A 24 -1.47 -23.12 -2.74
N VAL A 25 -0.52 -23.39 -3.64
CA VAL A 25 -0.71 -23.31 -5.09
C VAL A 25 -0.52 -24.70 -5.68
N PRO A 26 -1.47 -25.23 -6.47
CA PRO A 26 -1.31 -26.52 -7.14
C PRO A 26 -0.12 -26.54 -8.09
N VAL A 27 0.59 -27.67 -8.16
CA VAL A 27 1.77 -27.82 -9.02
C VAL A 27 1.39 -27.72 -10.50
N GLU A 28 0.20 -28.20 -10.85
CA GLU A 28 -0.34 -28.17 -12.21
C GLU A 28 -0.50 -26.73 -12.72
N GLU A 29 -0.86 -25.80 -11.83
CA GLU A 29 -0.98 -24.38 -12.15
C GLU A 29 0.37 -23.74 -12.43
N VAL A 30 1.38 -24.07 -11.59
CA VAL A 30 2.76 -23.60 -11.78
C VAL A 30 3.34 -24.09 -13.11
N ILE A 31 3.12 -25.36 -13.45
CA ILE A 31 3.57 -25.93 -14.73
C ILE A 31 2.88 -25.22 -15.90
N LYS A 32 1.55 -25.02 -15.82
CA LYS A 32 0.78 -24.32 -16.86
C LYS A 32 1.25 -22.88 -17.07
N ASN A 33 1.68 -22.21 -16.01
CA ASN A 33 2.19 -20.83 -16.05
C ASN A 33 3.68 -20.75 -16.41
N GLY A 34 4.28 -21.81 -16.98
CA GLY A 34 5.68 -21.80 -17.41
C GLY A 34 6.68 -21.82 -16.25
N TYR A 35 6.32 -22.49 -15.14
CA TYR A 35 7.11 -22.57 -13.90
C TYR A 35 7.28 -21.22 -13.19
N ASP A 36 6.34 -20.30 -13.40
CA ASP A 36 6.28 -19.04 -12.68
C ASP A 36 5.94 -19.27 -11.20
N LEU A 37 6.83 -18.83 -10.31
CA LEU A 37 6.67 -18.93 -8.86
C LEU A 37 6.08 -17.66 -8.23
N THR A 38 5.73 -16.65 -9.03
CA THR A 38 5.09 -15.41 -8.58
C THR A 38 3.56 -15.57 -8.38
N ALA A 39 3.16 -16.73 -7.88
CA ALA A 39 1.75 -17.04 -7.65
C ALA A 39 1.14 -16.06 -6.65
N LYS A 40 0.11 -15.34 -7.10
CA LYS A 40 -0.56 -14.31 -6.29
C LYS A 40 -1.40 -14.95 -5.19
N ASN A 41 -1.52 -14.25 -4.08
CA ASN A 41 -2.39 -14.66 -2.99
C ASN A 41 -3.86 -14.60 -3.42
N PRO A 42 -4.59 -15.73 -3.44
CA PRO A 42 -5.99 -15.74 -3.83
C PRO A 42 -6.92 -15.13 -2.76
N VAL A 43 -6.50 -15.15 -1.49
CA VAL A 43 -7.26 -14.59 -0.35
C VAL A 43 -7.09 -13.08 -0.29
N ARG A 44 -5.87 -12.59 -0.51
CA ARG A 44 -5.58 -11.17 -0.58
C ARG A 44 -5.89 -10.68 -1.99
N GLY A 45 -7.18 -10.59 -2.30
CA GLY A 45 -7.65 -9.90 -3.49
C GLY A 45 -7.01 -8.52 -3.51
N GLU A 46 -6.10 -8.27 -4.45
CA GLU A 46 -5.53 -6.95 -4.71
C GLU A 46 -6.65 -6.05 -5.24
N LYS A 47 -7.58 -5.66 -4.37
CA LYS A 47 -8.39 -4.48 -4.60
C LYS A 47 -7.51 -3.29 -4.24
N LEU A 48 -6.47 -3.09 -5.03
CA LEU A 48 -5.88 -1.77 -5.17
C LEU A 48 -7.00 -0.90 -5.75
N ILE A 49 -7.72 -0.23 -4.87
CA ILE A 49 -8.67 0.80 -5.25
C ILE A 49 -7.78 1.95 -5.71
N TYR A 50 -7.41 1.92 -6.99
CA TYR A 50 -6.85 3.09 -7.63
C TYR A 50 -7.96 4.14 -7.63
N LEU A 51 -7.65 5.31 -7.08
CA LEU A 51 -8.49 6.48 -7.31
C LEU A 51 -8.46 6.76 -8.82
N GLU A 52 -9.60 7.16 -9.37
CA GLU A 52 -9.66 7.61 -10.76
C GLU A 52 -8.65 8.75 -10.95
N PRO A 53 -7.95 8.82 -12.10
CA PRO A 53 -6.95 9.86 -12.36
C PRO A 53 -7.48 11.28 -12.08
N GLU A 54 -8.75 11.53 -12.40
CA GLU A 54 -9.46 12.78 -12.15
C GLU A 54 -9.50 13.12 -10.64
N LYS A 55 -9.75 12.12 -9.78
CA LYS A 55 -9.76 12.29 -8.32
C LYS A 55 -8.38 12.56 -7.76
N ILE A 56 -7.34 11.98 -8.36
CA ILE A 56 -5.96 12.27 -7.99
C ILE A 56 -5.64 13.73 -8.34
N VAL A 57 -6.00 14.18 -9.54
CA VAL A 57 -5.79 15.57 -9.98
C VAL A 57 -6.55 16.56 -9.10
N GLU A 58 -7.82 16.29 -8.77
CA GLU A 58 -8.61 17.11 -7.82
C GLU A 58 -7.90 17.24 -6.47
N SER A 59 -7.41 16.12 -5.90
CA SER A 59 -6.72 16.13 -4.61
C SER A 59 -5.42 16.96 -4.63
N VAL A 60 -4.67 16.89 -5.73
CA VAL A 60 -3.45 17.70 -5.91
C VAL A 60 -3.79 19.19 -5.95
N ILE A 61 -4.84 19.58 -6.70
CA ILE A 61 -5.26 20.98 -6.79
C ILE A 61 -5.69 21.52 -5.40
N GLU A 62 -6.45 20.73 -4.64
CA GLU A 62 -6.86 21.10 -3.27
C GLU A 62 -5.66 21.30 -2.34
N GLN A 63 -4.67 20.41 -2.41
CA GLN A 63 -3.45 20.51 -1.62
C GLN A 63 -2.63 21.75 -1.98
N GLU A 64 -2.47 22.06 -3.27
CA GLU A 64 -1.78 23.26 -3.73
C GLU A 64 -2.47 24.54 -3.25
N GLN A 65 -3.80 24.60 -3.26
CA GLN A 65 -4.55 25.74 -2.71
C GLN A 65 -4.32 25.92 -1.21
N GLN A 66 -4.26 24.84 -0.44
CA GLN A 66 -3.95 24.91 0.99
C GLN A 66 -2.52 25.42 1.23
N ILE A 67 -1.56 24.94 0.45
CA ILE A 67 -0.16 25.41 0.52
C ILE A 67 -0.09 26.92 0.25
N LEU A 68 -0.73 27.39 -0.82
CA LEU A 68 -0.76 28.82 -1.16
C LEU A 68 -1.38 29.66 -0.05
N LYS A 69 -2.50 29.22 0.51
CA LYS A 69 -3.15 29.90 1.63
C LYS A 69 -2.22 30.04 2.84
N ILE A 70 -1.54 28.95 3.21
CA ILE A 70 -0.57 28.96 4.30
C ILE A 70 0.55 29.96 3.99
N LEU A 71 1.12 29.94 2.78
CA LEU A 71 2.17 30.88 2.38
C LEU A 71 1.72 32.35 2.44
N GLU A 72 0.47 32.66 2.08
CA GLU A 72 -0.10 33.99 2.23
C GLU A 72 -0.25 34.40 3.70
N GLU A 73 -0.74 33.50 4.56
CA GLU A 73 -0.81 33.72 6.01
C GLU A 73 0.59 34.01 6.58
N PHE A 74 1.60 33.21 6.20
CA PHE A 74 3.00 33.44 6.57
C PHE A 74 3.51 34.80 6.08
N ARG A 75 3.20 35.18 4.84
CA ARG A 75 3.57 36.49 4.28
C ARG A 75 2.94 37.64 5.07
N ASN A 76 1.69 37.51 5.51
CA ASN A 76 1.02 38.52 6.30
C ASN A 76 1.65 38.67 7.69
N ILE A 77 2.03 37.56 8.33
CA ILE A 77 2.75 37.59 9.62
C ILE A 77 4.11 38.29 9.48
N LEU A 78 4.86 37.98 8.42
CA LEU A 78 6.18 38.58 8.17
C LEU A 78 6.08 40.05 7.71
N GLY A 79 5.11 40.38 6.86
CA GLY A 79 4.86 41.74 6.35
C GLY A 79 4.28 42.70 7.41
N GLY A 80 3.67 42.18 8.46
CA GLY A 80 3.23 42.93 9.64
C GLY A 80 4.36 43.34 10.61
N SER A 81 5.61 42.95 10.34
CA SER A 81 6.80 43.30 11.16
C SER A 81 7.60 44.50 10.62
N HIS A 82 7.05 45.25 9.66
CA HIS A 82 7.64 46.49 9.13
C HIS A 82 6.62 47.64 9.10
N VAL A 83 6.08 48.02 10.26
CA VAL A 83 5.62 49.39 10.58
C VAL A 83 6.03 49.71 12.01
#